data_AF-A0A1H0W0P8-F1
#
_entry.id   AF-A0A1H0W0P8-F1
#
_cell.length_a   1.000
_cell.length_b   1.000
_cell.length_c   1.000
_cell.angle_alpha   90.00
_cell.angle_beta   90.00
_cell.angle_gamma   90.00
#
_symmetry.space_group_name_H-M   'P 1'
#
loop_
_entity.id
_entity.type
_entity.pdbx_description
1 polymer ?
#
loop_
_entity_poly.entity_id
_entity_poly.type
_entity_poly.pdbx_seq_one_letter_code
_entity_poly.pdbx_strand_id
1 'polypeptide(L)'
;MISKLFQNWEVKKSIISPIVANLFTALLLFLSVMLFKEPIYRSLGLSAVEFPLYCLSEPYNESGNIVYADLFIINLESYEITENKIRSALKNAGSEQIKPYIRIVWDHSIGNILDIEEDVAFNKQKGKVILEHKKDDGEWIIKVKEIKAKAIMRFTIKTNYNRPITRIALATRPFKIVYPGK
;
A
#
# COMPACT_ATOMS: atom_id res chain seq x y z
N MET A 1 10.36 53.39 34.23
CA MET A 1 10.58 51.92 34.31
C MET A 1 9.41 51.11 33.76
N ILE A 2 8.17 51.60 33.88
CA ILE A 2 6.94 50.94 33.38
C ILE A 2 6.87 50.88 31.83
N SER A 3 7.37 51.89 31.11
CA SER A 3 7.34 51.93 29.63
C SER A 3 8.14 50.83 28.92
N LYS A 4 9.26 50.38 29.51
CA LYS A 4 10.08 49.26 28.97
C LYS A 4 9.40 47.89 29.14
N LEU A 5 8.54 47.74 30.14
CA LEU A 5 7.75 46.52 30.34
C LEU A 5 6.62 46.40 29.31
N PHE A 6 5.97 47.52 28.96
CA PHE A 6 4.93 47.54 27.93
C PHE A 6 5.49 47.30 26.51
N GLN A 7 6.64 47.89 26.16
CA GLN A 7 7.30 47.62 24.86
C GLN A 7 7.71 46.16 24.69
N ASN A 8 8.28 45.53 25.73
CA ASN A 8 8.62 44.10 25.67
C ASN A 8 7.38 43.19 25.59
N TRP A 9 6.23 43.65 26.10
CA TRP A 9 4.98 42.91 26.05
C TRP A 9 4.31 43.02 24.67
N GLU A 10 4.33 44.21 24.06
CA GLU A 10 3.85 44.44 22.69
C GLU A 10 4.67 43.66 21.65
N VAL A 11 6.01 43.64 21.78
CA VAL A 11 6.89 42.86 20.92
C VAL A 11 6.67 41.36 21.09
N LYS A 12 6.51 40.87 22.33
CA LYS A 12 6.15 39.46 22.58
C LYS A 12 4.80 39.11 22.00
N LYS A 13 3.79 39.96 22.11
CA LYS A 13 2.45 39.73 21.55
C LYS A 13 2.48 39.71 20.01
N SER A 14 3.25 40.60 19.39
CA SER A 14 3.44 40.67 17.93
C SER A 14 4.08 39.41 17.34
N ILE A 15 4.98 38.74 18.06
CA ILE A 15 5.67 37.53 17.59
C ILE A 15 4.92 36.25 17.99
N ILE A 16 4.34 36.21 19.20
CA ILE A 16 3.68 35.01 19.72
C ILE A 16 2.30 34.82 19.08
N SER A 17 1.55 35.90 18.82
CA SER A 17 0.19 35.79 18.28
C SER A 17 0.14 35.12 16.89
N PRO A 18 1.03 35.42 15.92
CA PRO A 18 1.06 34.73 14.63
C PRO A 18 1.45 33.25 14.76
N ILE A 19 2.40 32.93 15.65
CA ILE A 19 2.86 31.54 15.88
C ILE A 19 1.72 30.71 16.48
N VAL A 20 1.04 31.24 17.49
CA VAL A 20 -0.11 30.57 18.12
C VAL A 20 -1.25 30.44 17.12
N ALA A 21 -1.56 31.47 16.33
CA ALA A 21 -2.59 31.38 15.30
C ALA A 21 -2.29 30.31 14.24
N ASN A 22 -1.04 30.20 13.78
CA ASN A 22 -0.63 29.16 12.83
C ASN A 22 -0.70 27.75 13.44
N LEU A 23 -0.21 27.56 14.66
CA LEU A 23 -0.31 26.28 15.36
C LEU A 23 -1.76 25.87 15.59
N PHE A 24 -2.61 26.82 15.98
CA PHE A 24 -4.03 26.56 16.22
C PHE A 24 -4.75 26.24 14.91
N THR A 25 -4.41 26.93 13.81
CA THR A 25 -4.96 26.65 12.48
C THR A 25 -4.54 25.27 12.00
N ALA A 26 -3.26 24.89 12.15
CA ALA A 26 -2.77 23.56 11.81
C ALA A 26 -3.45 22.46 12.64
N LEU A 27 -3.65 22.70 13.93
CA LEU A 27 -4.39 21.79 14.80
C LEU A 27 -5.86 21.65 14.38
N LEU A 28 -6.54 22.75 14.06
CA LEU A 28 -7.92 22.75 13.59
C LEU A 28 -8.05 22.01 12.24
N LEU A 29 -7.10 22.20 11.32
CA LEU A 29 -7.05 21.47 10.06
C LEU A 29 -6.84 19.98 10.31
N PHE A 30 -5.91 19.61 11.20
CA PHE A 30 -5.65 18.23 11.56
C PHE A 30 -6.87 17.55 12.20
N LEU A 31 -7.54 18.22 13.13
CA LEU A 31 -8.76 17.74 13.77
C LEU A 31 -9.92 17.63 12.80
N SER A 32 -10.05 18.59 11.88
CA SER A 32 -11.06 18.55 10.82
C SER A 32 -10.83 17.35 9.90
N VAL A 33 -9.59 17.10 9.48
CA VAL A 33 -9.26 15.92 8.67
C VAL A 33 -9.55 14.64 9.44
N MET A 34 -9.23 14.57 10.75
CA MET A 34 -9.54 13.40 11.58
C MET A 34 -11.04 13.12 11.70
N LEU A 35 -11.86 14.16 11.93
CA LEU A 35 -13.32 14.03 12.08
C LEU A 35 -14.04 13.77 10.77
N PHE A 36 -13.57 14.37 9.67
CA PHE A 36 -14.21 14.29 8.36
C PHE A 36 -13.53 13.30 7.41
N LYS A 37 -12.58 12.48 7.89
CA LYS A 37 -11.88 11.50 7.06
C LYS A 37 -12.86 10.63 6.28
N GLU A 38 -13.85 10.04 6.96
CA GLU A 38 -14.81 9.10 6.38
C GLU A 38 -15.72 9.76 5.33
N PRO A 39 -16.39 10.90 5.60
CA PRO A 39 -17.21 11.56 4.59
C PRO A 39 -16.40 12.12 3.42
N ILE A 40 -15.15 12.57 3.62
CA ILE A 40 -14.26 13.01 2.53
C ILE A 40 -13.88 11.82 1.65
N TYR A 41 -13.45 10.70 2.24
CA TYR A 41 -13.14 9.48 1.48
C TYR A 41 -14.38 8.94 0.75
N ARG A 42 -15.56 8.99 1.38
CA ARG A 42 -16.84 8.56 0.78
C ARG A 42 -17.27 9.48 -0.38
N SER A 43 -17.12 10.80 -0.24
CA SER A 43 -17.45 11.80 -1.28
C SER A 43 -16.51 11.74 -2.48
N LEU A 44 -15.27 11.29 -2.30
CA LEU A 44 -14.32 11.05 -3.39
C LEU A 44 -14.60 9.73 -4.15
N GLY A 45 -15.72 9.05 -3.86
CA GLY A 45 -16.07 7.79 -4.49
C GLY A 45 -15.17 6.63 -4.05
N LEU A 46 -14.37 6.79 -2.98
CA LEU A 46 -13.54 5.72 -2.41
C LEU A 46 -14.36 4.82 -1.49
N SER A 47 -15.59 4.46 -1.90
CA SER A 47 -16.23 3.25 -1.37
C SER A 47 -15.58 2.04 -2.04
N ALA A 48 -14.25 1.95 -1.94
CA ALA A 48 -13.51 0.78 -2.30
C ALA A 48 -13.78 -0.24 -1.22
N VAL A 49 -14.21 -1.43 -1.63
CA VAL A 49 -14.04 -2.66 -0.85
C VAL A 49 -12.63 -2.61 -0.25
N GLU A 50 -12.52 -2.33 1.05
CA GLU A 50 -11.23 -2.15 1.71
C GLU A 50 -10.65 -3.55 1.91
N PHE A 51 -10.00 -4.05 0.87
CA PHE A 51 -9.20 -5.25 0.98
C PHE A 51 -8.14 -4.98 2.06
N PRO A 52 -8.08 -5.78 3.14
CA PRO A 52 -7.36 -5.42 4.38
C PRO A 52 -5.83 -5.54 4.25
N LEU A 53 -5.34 -5.74 3.03
CA LEU A 53 -3.92 -5.89 2.73
C LEU A 53 -3.55 -4.90 1.65
N TYR A 54 -2.39 -4.28 1.81
CA TYR A 54 -1.83 -3.37 0.82
C TYR A 54 -0.69 -4.07 0.07
N CYS A 55 -0.72 -3.99 -1.26
CA CYS A 55 0.31 -4.55 -2.12
C CYS A 55 1.11 -3.43 -2.79
N LEU A 56 2.43 -3.47 -2.61
CA LEU A 56 3.38 -2.58 -3.26
C LEU A 56 4.32 -3.41 -4.12
N SER A 57 4.79 -2.87 -5.25
CA SER A 57 5.90 -3.51 -5.95
C SER A 57 6.91 -2.51 -6.50
N GLU A 58 8.17 -2.92 -6.47
CA GLU A 58 9.33 -2.10 -6.82
C GLU A 58 10.18 -2.82 -7.88
N PRO A 59 10.22 -2.33 -9.13
CA PRO A 59 11.04 -2.94 -10.16
C PRO A 59 12.52 -2.57 -10.00
N TYR A 60 13.42 -3.49 -10.33
CA TYR A 60 14.86 -3.29 -10.32
C TYR A 60 15.55 -4.14 -11.40
N ASN A 61 16.81 -3.84 -11.70
CA ASN A 61 17.68 -4.69 -12.51
C ASN A 61 18.71 -5.37 -11.61
N GLU A 62 18.90 -6.68 -11.73
CA GLU A 62 19.91 -7.44 -10.96
C GLU A 62 21.21 -7.62 -11.75
N SER A 63 21.11 -8.13 -12.99
CA SER A 63 22.25 -8.32 -13.90
C SER A 63 21.82 -8.03 -15.34
N GLY A 64 22.56 -7.14 -16.02
CA GLY A 64 22.15 -6.58 -17.31
C GLY A 64 20.91 -5.70 -17.18
N ASN A 65 20.12 -5.63 -18.24
CA ASN A 65 18.88 -4.85 -18.30
C ASN A 65 17.63 -5.74 -18.05
N ILE A 66 17.78 -6.93 -17.46
CA ILE A 66 16.62 -7.78 -17.14
C ILE A 66 15.87 -7.18 -15.95
N VAL A 67 14.55 -7.05 -16.08
CA VAL A 67 13.67 -6.49 -15.06
C VAL A 67 13.24 -7.57 -14.07
N TYR A 68 13.47 -7.30 -12.80
CA TYR A 68 12.90 -8.01 -11.67
C TYR A 68 11.95 -7.06 -10.93
N ALA A 69 11.08 -7.58 -10.08
CA ALA A 69 10.32 -6.75 -9.16
C ALA A 69 10.17 -7.40 -7.80
N ASP A 70 10.42 -6.64 -6.75
CA ASP A 70 10.03 -7.01 -5.40
C ASP A 70 8.54 -6.68 -5.22
N LEU A 71 7.75 -7.66 -4.82
CA LEU A 71 6.35 -7.52 -4.44
C LEU A 71 6.24 -7.65 -2.92
N PHE A 72 5.64 -6.64 -2.30
CA PHE A 72 5.37 -6.59 -0.87
C PHE A 72 3.87 -6.72 -0.62
N ILE A 73 3.50 -7.62 0.28
CA ILE A 73 2.14 -7.74 0.81
C ILE A 73 2.17 -7.32 2.27
N ILE A 74 1.44 -6.26 2.58
CA ILE A 74 1.52 -5.52 3.83
C ILE A 74 0.19 -5.64 4.53
N ASN A 75 0.21 -6.20 5.75
CA ASN A 75 -0.92 -6.06 6.66
C ASN A 75 -0.77 -4.73 7.42
N LEU A 76 -1.59 -3.74 7.08
CA LEU A 76 -1.61 -2.45 7.78
C LEU A 76 -2.41 -2.50 9.09
N GLU A 77 -3.12 -3.59 9.38
CA GLU A 77 -3.95 -3.72 10.56
C GLU A 77 -3.16 -4.05 11.82
N SER A 78 -3.73 -3.73 12.98
CA SER A 78 -3.20 -4.09 14.30
C SER A 78 -3.48 -5.55 14.68
N TYR A 79 -4.19 -6.30 13.83
CA TYR A 79 -4.57 -7.69 14.06
C TYR A 79 -4.13 -8.58 12.90
N GLU A 80 -4.03 -9.88 13.17
CA GLU A 80 -3.75 -10.89 12.15
C GLU A 80 -4.88 -10.99 11.12
N ILE A 81 -4.52 -10.95 9.84
CA ILE A 81 -5.43 -11.17 8.72
C ILE A 81 -5.35 -12.63 8.31
N THR A 82 -6.49 -13.31 8.27
CA THR A 82 -6.62 -14.68 7.80
C THR A 82 -7.49 -14.73 6.54
N GLU A 83 -7.40 -15.82 5.78
CA GLU A 83 -8.25 -16.03 4.60
C GLU A 83 -9.75 -15.85 4.93
N ASN A 84 -10.19 -16.32 6.09
CA ASN A 84 -11.58 -16.17 6.52
C ASN A 84 -11.98 -14.71 6.74
N LYS A 85 -11.10 -13.89 7.35
CA LYS A 85 -11.35 -12.46 7.53
C LYS A 85 -11.42 -11.73 6.18
N ILE A 86 -10.54 -12.09 5.24
CA ILE A 86 -10.58 -11.56 3.88
C ILE A 86 -11.90 -11.92 3.20
N ARG A 87 -12.33 -13.19 3.26
CA ARG A 87 -13.62 -13.63 2.69
C ARG A 87 -14.81 -12.90 3.31
N SER A 88 -14.81 -12.69 4.63
CA SER A 88 -15.86 -11.95 5.32
C SER A 88 -15.91 -10.47 4.90
N ALA A 89 -14.75 -9.82 4.78
CA ALA A 89 -14.67 -8.44 4.30
C ALA A 89 -15.24 -8.31 2.86
N LEU A 90 -14.90 -9.23 1.97
CA LEU A 90 -15.40 -9.26 0.59
C LEU A 90 -16.90 -9.55 0.50
N LYS A 91 -17.43 -10.43 1.37
CA LYS A 91 -18.88 -10.70 1.48
C LYS A 91 -19.65 -9.47 1.92
N ASN A 92 -19.17 -8.79 2.97
CA ASN A 92 -19.82 -7.59 3.49
C ASN A 92 -19.84 -6.45 2.47
N ALA A 93 -18.92 -6.47 1.52
CA ALA A 93 -18.83 -5.50 0.44
C ALA A 93 -19.68 -5.85 -0.80
N GLY A 94 -20.49 -6.92 -0.77
CA GLY A 94 -21.44 -7.26 -1.84
C GLY A 94 -20.82 -7.95 -3.06
N SER A 95 -19.62 -8.51 -2.95
CA SER A 95 -18.98 -9.24 -4.07
C SER A 95 -19.57 -10.65 -4.21
N GLU A 96 -20.42 -10.89 -5.22
CA GLU A 96 -21.06 -12.20 -5.47
C GLU A 96 -20.07 -13.29 -5.91
N GLN A 97 -18.91 -12.92 -6.48
CA GLN A 97 -17.81 -13.84 -6.82
C GLN A 97 -16.63 -13.63 -5.88
N ILE A 98 -16.67 -14.29 -4.71
CA ILE A 98 -15.65 -14.17 -3.67
C ILE A 98 -14.39 -14.94 -4.08
N LYS A 99 -13.46 -14.22 -4.70
CA LYS A 99 -12.12 -14.70 -5.06
C LYS A 99 -11.10 -14.00 -4.15
N PRO A 100 -10.80 -14.54 -2.94
CA PRO A 100 -9.98 -13.86 -1.93
C PRO A 100 -8.48 -14.01 -2.22
N TYR A 101 -8.08 -13.69 -3.44
CA TYR A 101 -6.70 -13.85 -3.89
C TYR A 101 -6.26 -12.64 -4.70
N ILE A 102 -5.01 -12.23 -4.49
CA ILE A 102 -4.40 -11.17 -5.27
C ILE A 102 -3.98 -11.76 -6.61
N ARG A 103 -4.32 -11.10 -7.71
CA ARG A 103 -3.87 -11.49 -9.06
C ARG A 103 -2.75 -10.58 -9.50
N ILE A 104 -1.72 -11.17 -10.05
CA ILE A 104 -0.68 -10.47 -10.80
C ILE A 104 -0.97 -10.75 -12.27
N VAL A 105 -1.42 -9.71 -12.97
CA VAL A 105 -1.76 -9.76 -14.40
C VAL A 105 -0.63 -9.10 -15.17
N TRP A 106 -0.02 -9.84 -16.07
CA TRP A 106 1.12 -9.37 -16.85
C TRP A 106 0.69 -8.76 -18.19
N ASP A 107 1.43 -7.75 -18.66
CA ASP A 107 1.27 -7.24 -20.02
C ASP A 107 2.14 -8.04 -21.01
N HIS A 108 1.52 -9.01 -21.70
CA HIS A 108 2.22 -9.90 -22.64
C HIS A 108 2.83 -9.17 -23.85
N SER A 109 2.47 -7.91 -24.11
CA SER A 109 3.05 -7.14 -25.22
C SER A 109 4.52 -6.78 -25.00
N ILE A 110 5.00 -6.84 -23.74
CA ILE A 110 6.34 -6.38 -23.36
C ILE A 110 7.21 -7.47 -22.72
N GLY A 111 6.70 -8.68 -22.49
CA GLY A 111 7.48 -9.80 -21.92
C GLY A 111 6.59 -10.83 -21.25
N ASN A 112 7.14 -11.62 -20.33
CA ASN A 112 6.43 -12.59 -19.49
C ASN A 112 7.03 -12.66 -18.07
N ILE A 113 6.19 -12.99 -17.08
CA ILE A 113 6.65 -13.49 -15.77
C ILE A 113 7.17 -14.91 -15.98
N LEU A 114 8.41 -15.14 -15.57
CA LEU A 114 9.01 -16.47 -15.54
C LEU A 114 8.65 -17.20 -14.26
N ASP A 115 8.76 -16.51 -13.13
CA ASP A 115 8.50 -17.08 -11.81
C ASP A 115 8.17 -16.01 -10.77
N ILE A 116 7.54 -16.43 -9.68
CA ILE A 116 7.37 -15.65 -8.46
C ILE A 116 7.85 -16.49 -7.28
N GLU A 117 8.90 -16.04 -6.62
CA GLU A 117 9.51 -16.73 -5.49
C GLU A 117 9.25 -16.01 -4.17
N GLU A 118 9.03 -16.76 -3.10
CA GLU A 118 8.91 -16.22 -1.75
C GLU A 118 10.30 -16.00 -1.13
N ASP A 119 10.54 -14.84 -0.52
CA ASP A 119 11.74 -14.62 0.31
C ASP A 119 11.54 -15.30 1.67
N VAL A 120 11.84 -16.61 1.73
CA VAL A 120 11.60 -17.47 2.90
C VAL A 120 12.28 -16.93 4.16
N ALA A 121 13.49 -16.38 4.02
CA ALA A 121 14.23 -15.81 5.14
C ALA A 121 13.56 -14.54 5.66
N PHE A 122 13.18 -13.61 4.77
CA PHE A 122 12.46 -12.40 5.14
C PHE A 122 11.06 -12.69 5.70
N ASN A 123 10.37 -13.70 5.18
CA ASN A 123 8.97 -13.99 5.53
C ASN A 123 8.79 -14.90 6.74
N LYS A 124 9.89 -15.43 7.29
CA LYS A 124 9.87 -16.33 8.44
C LYS A 124 9.00 -15.75 9.58
N GLN A 125 8.00 -16.52 10.01
CA GLN A 125 7.05 -16.17 11.08
C GLN A 125 6.12 -14.96 10.81
N LYS A 126 6.11 -14.39 9.60
CA LYS A 126 5.27 -13.24 9.24
C LYS A 126 3.89 -13.63 8.71
N GLY A 127 3.75 -14.85 8.22
CA GLY A 127 2.50 -15.36 7.67
C GLY A 127 2.71 -16.60 6.80
N LYS A 128 1.66 -16.93 6.04
CA LYS A 128 1.63 -18.03 5.08
C LYS A 128 0.85 -17.60 3.85
N VAL A 129 1.47 -17.78 2.70
CA VAL A 129 0.91 -17.49 1.39
C VAL A 129 1.05 -18.72 0.49
N ILE A 130 0.11 -18.91 -0.42
CA ILE A 130 0.20 -19.93 -1.48
C ILE A 130 0.25 -19.21 -2.81
N LEU A 131 1.27 -19.53 -3.60
CA LEU A 131 1.44 -19.06 -4.97
C LEU A 131 0.92 -20.12 -5.94
N GLU A 132 0.09 -19.71 -6.88
CA GLU A 132 -0.44 -20.57 -7.94
C GLU A 132 -0.26 -19.89 -9.30
N HIS A 133 0.30 -20.61 -10.27
CA HIS A 133 0.44 -20.12 -11.64
C HIS A 133 -0.67 -20.70 -12.51
N LYS A 134 -1.53 -19.84 -13.06
CA LYS A 134 -2.49 -20.22 -14.10
C LYS A 134 -1.81 -20.15 -15.46
N LYS A 135 -1.30 -21.30 -15.92
CA LYS A 135 -0.54 -21.44 -17.17
C LYS A 135 -1.29 -20.92 -18.41
N ASP A 136 -2.61 -21.01 -18.43
CA ASP A 136 -3.41 -20.69 -19.61
C ASP A 136 -3.65 -19.18 -19.81
N ASP A 137 -3.63 -18.39 -18.71
CA ASP A 137 -3.96 -16.96 -18.73
C ASP A 137 -2.73 -16.05 -18.49
N GLY A 138 -1.54 -16.63 -18.26
CA GLY A 138 -0.35 -15.87 -17.86
C GLY A 138 -0.48 -15.18 -16.49
N GLU A 139 -1.43 -15.65 -15.68
CA GLU A 139 -1.78 -15.03 -14.40
C GLU A 139 -1.15 -15.77 -13.24
N TRP A 140 -0.60 -14.98 -12.31
CA TRP A 140 -0.17 -15.49 -11.02
C TRP A 140 -1.17 -15.12 -9.94
N ILE A 141 -1.52 -16.11 -9.14
CA ILE A 141 -2.49 -16.01 -8.06
C ILE A 141 -1.74 -16.14 -6.74
N ILE A 142 -1.99 -15.18 -5.86
CA ILE A 142 -1.44 -15.16 -4.51
C ILE A 142 -2.59 -15.30 -3.52
N LYS A 143 -2.69 -16.47 -2.90
CA LYS A 143 -3.68 -16.78 -1.86
C LYS A 143 -3.07 -16.54 -0.49
N VAL A 144 -3.53 -15.51 0.19
CA VAL A 144 -3.10 -15.20 1.55
C VAL A 144 -3.86 -16.09 2.53
N LYS A 145 -3.14 -16.97 3.24
CA LYS A 145 -3.72 -17.83 4.28
C LYS A 145 -3.73 -17.12 5.62
N GLU A 146 -2.59 -16.54 5.99
CA GLU A 146 -2.44 -15.70 7.18
C GLU A 146 -1.31 -14.67 6.98
N ILE A 147 -1.47 -13.48 7.56
CA ILE A 147 -0.40 -12.48 7.74
C ILE A 147 -0.56 -11.87 9.12
N LYS A 148 0.51 -11.88 9.92
CA LYS A 148 0.53 -11.31 11.28
C LYS A 148 0.26 -9.80 11.26
N ALA A 149 -0.17 -9.27 12.40
CA ALA A 149 -0.39 -7.82 12.56
C ALA A 149 0.84 -7.02 12.15
N LYS A 150 0.67 -5.95 11.38
CA LYS A 150 1.76 -5.06 10.92
C LYS A 150 2.90 -5.74 10.15
N ALA A 151 2.71 -6.99 9.70
CA ALA A 151 3.76 -7.74 9.02
C ALA A 151 3.82 -7.40 7.53
N ILE A 152 5.04 -7.52 6.99
CA ILE A 152 5.35 -7.32 5.56
C ILE A 152 5.93 -8.61 5.02
N MET A 153 5.27 -9.20 4.03
CA MET A 153 5.79 -10.33 3.26
C MET A 153 6.39 -9.83 1.95
N ARG A 154 7.48 -10.45 1.51
CA ARG A 154 8.22 -10.13 0.28
C ARG A 154 8.25 -11.32 -0.66
N PHE A 155 8.09 -11.02 -1.94
CA PHE A 155 8.20 -11.95 -3.05
C PHE A 155 9.04 -11.32 -4.14
N THR A 156 9.77 -12.13 -4.90
CA THR A 156 10.55 -11.68 -6.05
C THR A 156 9.90 -12.20 -7.32
N ILE A 157 9.51 -11.29 -8.20
CA ILE A 157 8.95 -11.57 -9.52
C ILE A 157 10.11 -11.55 -10.52
N LYS A 158 10.36 -12.69 -11.15
CA LYS A 158 11.36 -12.87 -12.20
C LYS A 158 10.70 -12.75 -13.57
N THR A 159 11.32 -12.01 -14.47
CA THR A 159 10.74 -11.72 -15.79
C THR A 159 11.80 -11.90 -16.88
N ASN A 160 11.37 -12.03 -18.13
CA ASN A 160 12.27 -11.98 -19.28
C ASN A 160 12.30 -10.59 -19.95
N TYR A 161 11.69 -9.58 -19.34
CA TYR A 161 11.62 -8.24 -19.92
C TYR A 161 12.97 -7.54 -19.79
N ASN A 162 13.49 -7.06 -20.92
CA ASN A 162 14.81 -6.44 -20.99
C ASN A 162 14.68 -4.93 -21.24
N ARG A 163 14.88 -4.14 -20.20
CA ARG A 163 15.06 -2.68 -20.29
C ARG A 163 15.78 -2.10 -19.06
N PRO A 164 16.46 -0.96 -19.21
CA PRO A 164 16.97 -0.22 -18.06
C PRO A 164 15.82 0.32 -17.20
N ILE A 165 15.92 0.14 -15.88
CA ILE A 165 15.00 0.71 -14.90
C ILE A 165 15.77 1.55 -13.89
N THR A 166 15.32 2.79 -13.71
CA THR A 166 15.61 3.62 -12.55
C THR A 166 14.57 3.35 -11.48
N ARG A 167 15.01 2.99 -10.27
CA ARG A 167 14.20 2.51 -9.13
C ARG A 167 13.01 3.37 -8.68
N ILE A 168 12.76 4.53 -9.29
CA ILE A 168 11.90 5.59 -8.76
C ILE A 168 10.50 5.62 -9.42
N ALA A 169 10.27 4.94 -10.55
CA ALA A 169 9.01 5.09 -11.29
C ALA A 169 8.06 3.89 -11.14
N LEU A 170 7.03 4.00 -10.29
CA LEU A 170 5.91 3.02 -10.22
C LEU A 170 5.20 2.78 -11.58
N ALA A 171 5.30 3.75 -12.49
CA ALA A 171 4.83 3.69 -13.87
C ALA A 171 5.64 2.73 -14.78
N THR A 172 6.72 2.13 -14.25
CA THR A 172 7.60 1.24 -15.01
C THR A 172 7.37 -0.24 -14.75
N ARG A 173 6.25 -0.61 -14.11
CA ARG A 173 5.93 -2.00 -13.83
C ARG A 173 5.24 -2.65 -15.03
N PRO A 174 5.76 -3.76 -15.58
CA PRO A 174 5.15 -4.48 -16.71
C PRO A 174 3.96 -5.37 -16.30
N PHE A 175 3.43 -5.20 -15.08
CA PHE A 175 2.30 -5.97 -14.55
C PHE A 175 1.40 -5.10 -13.68
N LYS A 176 0.16 -5.54 -13.55
CA LYS A 176 -0.86 -4.94 -12.69
C LYS A 176 -1.15 -5.87 -11.52
N ILE A 177 -1.27 -5.28 -10.34
CA ILE A 177 -1.74 -5.96 -9.14
C ILE A 177 -3.24 -5.72 -9.06
N VAL A 178 -4.04 -6.78 -9.16
CA VAL A 178 -5.50 -6.72 -9.10
C VAL A 178 -5.94 -7.30 -7.76
N TYR A 179 -6.65 -6.47 -7.00
CA TYR A 179 -7.21 -6.84 -5.71
C TYR A 179 -8.54 -7.57 -5.87
N PRO A 180 -8.91 -8.47 -4.94
CA PRO A 180 -10.24 -9.05 -4.88
C PRO A 180 -11.36 -8.01 -4.88
N GLY A 181 -12.41 -8.26 -5.65
CA GLY A 181 -13.61 -7.41 -5.69
C GLY A 181 -13.50 -6.13 -6.52
N LYS A 182 -12.42 -5.95 -7.29
CA LYS A 182 -12.24 -4.88 -8.27
C LYS A 182 -12.12 -5.42 -9.69
#